data_AF-A0A1G9X6I1-F1
#
_entry.id   AF-A0A1G9X6I1-F1
#
_cell.length_a   1.000
_cell.length_b   1.000
_cell.length_c   1.000
_cell.angle_alpha   90.00
_cell.angle_beta   90.00
_cell.angle_gamma   90.00
#
_symmetry.space_group_name_H-M   'P 1'
#
loop_
_entity.id
_entity.type
_entity.pdbx_description
1 polymer ?
#
loop_
_entity_poly.entity_id
_entity_poly.type
_entity_poly.pdbx_seq_one_letter_code
_entity_poly.pdbx_strand_id
1 'polypeptide(L)'
;MNAVRRVLVALIVPLLGYLLGATIFNHFWNQVEPGDLAKADLVATAKSCERRGPVALRGFGFYYECRAEVRVRTSGETYTSTVTGWLTPEDIGEQYAVHTVRHGRPLQPDVRSQGQAFLGWLCTFAFAIAFLFLNVWIARHVWPDAPRRKRRMPIRYEPPQP
;
A
#
# COMPACT_ATOMS: atom_id res chain seq x y z
N MET A 1 -18.94 6.50 28.02
CA MET A 1 -17.87 6.35 27.00
C MET A 1 -17.85 7.58 26.11
N ASN A 2 -16.79 8.38 26.22
CA ASN A 2 -16.74 9.74 25.67
C ASN A 2 -16.67 9.72 24.13
N ALA A 3 -17.44 10.59 23.45
CA ALA A 3 -17.50 10.69 21.99
C ALA A 3 -16.10 10.78 21.35
N VAL A 4 -15.15 11.41 22.04
CA VAL A 4 -13.72 11.49 21.67
C VAL A 4 -13.10 10.12 21.43
N ARG A 5 -13.37 9.12 22.29
CA ARG A 5 -12.84 7.76 22.13
C ARG A 5 -13.37 7.10 20.85
N ARG A 6 -14.64 7.35 20.49
CA ARG A 6 -15.25 6.80 19.28
C ARG A 6 -14.65 7.41 18.01
N VAL A 7 -14.46 8.73 18.01
CA VAL A 7 -13.82 9.46 16.90
C VAL A 7 -12.36 9.02 16.73
N LEU A 8 -11.61 8.92 17.82
CA LEU A 8 -10.22 8.44 17.78
C LEU A 8 -10.13 7.02 17.23
N VAL A 9 -10.97 6.09 17.70
CA VAL A 9 -11.01 4.72 17.17
C VAL A 9 -11.38 4.71 15.68
N ALA A 10 -12.34 5.53 15.25
CA ALA A 10 -12.78 5.63 13.86
C ALA A 10 -11.69 6.14 12.91
N LEU A 11 -10.73 6.94 13.39
CA LEU A 11 -9.67 7.50 12.57
C LEU A 11 -8.37 6.69 12.66
N ILE A 12 -7.98 6.30 13.88
CA ILE A 12 -6.70 5.63 14.13
C ILE A 12 -6.73 4.21 13.60
N VAL A 13 -7.82 3.47 13.79
CA VAL A 13 -7.88 2.06 13.36
C VAL A 13 -7.73 1.94 11.84
N PRO A 14 -8.51 2.66 11.00
CA PRO A 14 -8.33 2.60 9.55
C PRO A 14 -6.95 3.06 9.09
N LEU A 15 -6.38 4.10 9.71
CA LEU A 15 -5.04 4.57 9.38
C LEU A 15 -3.98 3.50 9.65
N LEU A 16 -4.02 2.85 10.82
CA LEU A 16 -3.11 1.75 11.15
C LEU A 16 -3.31 0.55 10.23
N GLY A 17 -4.55 0.20 9.90
CA GLY A 17 -4.85 -0.86 8.94
C GLY A 17 -4.28 -0.57 7.56
N TYR A 18 -4.43 0.67 7.07
CA TYR A 18 -3.83 1.10 5.81
C TYR A 18 -2.31 0.96 5.84
N LEU A 19 -1.65 1.47 6.89
CA LEU A 19 -0.19 1.41 6.99
C LEU A 19 0.32 -0.03 7.06
N LEU A 20 -0.36 -0.92 7.80
CA LEU A 20 0.00 -2.34 7.87
C LEU A 20 -0.22 -3.04 6.52
N GLY A 21 -1.35 -2.81 5.86
CA GLY A 21 -1.62 -3.36 4.53
C GLY A 21 -0.60 -2.88 3.49
N ALA A 22 -0.26 -1.60 3.52
CA ALA A 22 0.78 -1.02 2.65
C ALA A 22 2.16 -1.63 2.95
N THR A 23 2.47 -1.93 4.20
CA THR A 23 3.74 -2.59 4.61
C THR A 23 3.83 -4.00 4.01
N ILE A 24 2.77 -4.81 4.18
CA ILE A 24 2.68 -6.17 3.64
C ILE A 24 2.86 -6.12 2.12
N PHE A 25 2.08 -5.28 1.44
CA PHE A 25 2.16 -5.15 -0.01
C PHE A 25 3.57 -4.76 -0.47
N ASN A 26 4.16 -3.72 0.12
CA ASN A 26 5.49 -3.24 -0.28
C ASN A 26 6.61 -4.25 -0.01
N HIS A 27 6.53 -5.04 1.07
CA HIS A 27 7.52 -6.06 1.37
C HIS A 27 7.68 -7.06 0.22
N PHE A 28 6.56 -7.50 -0.37
CA PHE A 28 6.55 -8.43 -1.49
C PHE A 28 6.74 -7.74 -2.84
N TRP A 29 6.21 -6.53 -3.01
CA TRP A 29 6.28 -5.76 -4.26
C TRP A 29 7.68 -5.27 -4.62
N ASN A 30 8.52 -5.06 -3.60
CA ASN A 30 9.89 -4.59 -3.75
C ASN A 30 10.89 -5.70 -4.10
N GLN A 31 10.47 -6.97 -4.13
CA GLN A 31 11.31 -8.08 -4.54
C GLN A 31 11.47 -8.07 -6.08
N VAL A 32 12.68 -7.83 -6.53
CA VAL A 32 13.02 -7.65 -7.95
C VAL A 32 14.23 -8.47 -8.34
N GLU A 33 14.34 -8.77 -9.62
CA GLU A 33 15.48 -9.48 -10.19
C GLU A 33 16.14 -8.60 -11.26
N PRO A 34 17.46 -8.75 -11.51
CA PRO A 34 18.21 -7.96 -12.49
C PRO A 34 17.66 -7.98 -13.92
N GLY A 35 16.86 -9.00 -14.26
CA GLY A 35 16.24 -9.16 -15.56
C GLY A 35 17.24 -9.49 -16.68
N ASP A 36 16.75 -9.59 -17.92
CA ASP A 36 17.56 -9.92 -19.09
C ASP A 36 18.11 -8.66 -19.76
N LEU A 37 19.32 -8.26 -19.37
CA LEU A 37 20.02 -7.08 -19.92
C LEU A 37 20.21 -7.15 -21.44
N ALA A 38 20.22 -8.35 -22.03
CA ALA A 38 20.41 -8.52 -23.47
C ALA A 38 19.14 -8.16 -24.27
N LYS A 39 17.96 -8.13 -23.62
CA LYS A 39 16.67 -7.78 -24.24
C LYS A 39 16.12 -6.44 -23.77
N ALA A 40 16.73 -5.83 -22.76
CA ALA A 40 16.27 -4.57 -22.20
C ALA A 40 16.56 -3.38 -23.14
N ASP A 41 15.54 -2.53 -23.35
CA ASP A 41 15.67 -1.25 -24.04
C ASP A 41 16.25 -0.16 -23.14
N LEU A 42 16.00 -0.27 -21.83
CA LEU A 42 16.49 0.64 -20.81
C LEU A 42 17.21 -0.16 -19.73
N VAL A 43 18.39 0.32 -19.34
CA VAL A 43 19.17 -0.26 -18.25
C VAL A 43 19.35 0.79 -17.17
N ALA A 44 18.92 0.49 -15.96
CA ALA A 44 19.12 1.34 -14.79
C ALA A 44 20.35 0.86 -13.99
N THR A 45 21.17 1.81 -13.56
CA THR A 45 22.29 1.58 -12.65
C THR A 45 22.17 2.48 -11.43
N ALA A 46 22.10 1.89 -10.24
CA ALA A 46 21.99 2.65 -9.01
C ALA A 46 23.31 3.38 -8.70
N LYS A 47 23.25 4.67 -8.37
CA LYS A 47 24.41 5.52 -8.03
C LYS A 47 24.50 5.84 -6.55
N SER A 48 23.37 6.14 -5.93
CA SER A 48 23.30 6.54 -4.52
C SER A 48 21.94 6.20 -3.96
N CYS A 49 21.87 5.74 -2.72
CA CYS A 49 20.62 5.41 -2.04
C CYS A 49 20.53 6.14 -0.70
N GLU A 50 19.40 6.80 -0.46
CA GLU A 50 19.08 7.42 0.83
C GLU A 50 18.05 6.58 1.58
N ARG A 51 18.27 6.37 2.88
CA ARG A 51 17.29 5.69 3.74
C ARG A 51 16.18 6.66 4.16
N ARG A 52 14.94 6.25 3.98
CA ARG A 52 13.71 6.97 4.37
C ARG A 52 12.88 6.11 5.34
N GLY A 53 11.99 6.73 6.11
CA GLY A 53 11.14 6.07 7.10
C GLY A 53 11.34 6.62 8.52
N PRO A 54 10.78 5.97 9.57
CA PRO A 54 10.15 4.64 9.59
C PRO A 54 8.66 4.61 9.27
N VAL A 55 8.02 5.76 9.00
CA VAL A 55 6.60 5.86 8.66
C VAL A 55 6.44 6.69 7.39
N ALA A 56 5.77 6.15 6.39
CA ALA A 56 5.41 6.85 5.15
C ALA A 56 4.07 6.36 4.61
N LEU A 57 3.56 6.97 3.54
CA LEU A 57 2.36 6.47 2.83
C LEU A 57 2.54 5.05 2.28
N ARG A 58 3.78 4.55 2.21
CA ARG A 58 4.12 3.17 1.84
C ARG A 58 4.01 2.18 3.01
N GLY A 59 3.62 2.64 4.19
CA GLY A 59 3.50 1.83 5.39
C GLY A 59 4.61 2.09 6.40
N PHE A 60 4.80 1.11 7.28
CA PHE A 60 5.85 1.07 8.28
C PHE A 60 7.12 0.44 7.72
N GLY A 61 8.26 0.89 8.23
CA GLY A 61 9.57 0.36 7.87
C GLY A 61 10.45 1.39 7.18
N PHE A 62 11.72 1.00 7.03
CA PHE A 62 12.67 1.78 6.26
C PHE A 62 12.61 1.35 4.80
N TYR A 63 12.74 2.32 3.90
CA TYR A 63 12.87 2.08 2.48
C TYR A 63 14.00 2.93 1.93
N TYR A 64 14.52 2.55 0.77
CA TYR A 64 15.55 3.30 0.09
C TYR A 64 14.99 4.08 -1.09
N GLU A 65 15.43 5.32 -1.21
CA GLU A 65 15.22 6.17 -2.37
C GLU A 65 16.57 6.28 -3.08
N CYS A 66 16.67 5.63 -4.23
CA CYS A 66 17.92 5.54 -4.98
C CYS A 66 17.87 6.43 -6.21
N ARG A 67 18.96 7.16 -6.47
CA ARG A 67 19.19 7.81 -7.76
C ARG A 67 19.81 6.77 -8.69
N ALA A 68 19.13 6.50 -9.79
CA ALA A 68 19.59 5.60 -10.84
C ALA A 68 19.92 6.40 -12.11
N GLU A 69 21.02 6.04 -12.74
CA GLU A 69 21.34 6.46 -14.10
C GLU A 69 20.70 5.45 -15.06
N VAL A 70 19.85 5.93 -15.95
CA VAL A 70 19.17 5.12 -16.95
C VAL A 70 19.85 5.34 -18.29
N ARG A 71 20.30 4.25 -18.90
CA ARG A 71 20.87 4.25 -20.24
C ARG A 71 19.85 3.67 -21.23
N VAL A 72 19.53 4.45 -22.24
CA VAL A 72 18.74 4.01 -23.39
C VAL A 72 19.66 3.26 -24.34
N ARG A 73 19.38 1.99 -24.60
CA ARG A 73 20.28 1.16 -25.42
C ARG A 73 20.25 1.54 -26.89
N THR A 74 19.10 1.99 -27.39
CA THR A 74 18.88 2.35 -28.80
C THR A 74 19.52 3.68 -29.17
N SER A 75 19.40 4.73 -28.33
CA SER A 75 19.99 6.05 -28.60
C SER A 75 21.35 6.27 -27.94
N GLY A 76 21.70 5.47 -26.93
CA GLY A 76 22.89 5.70 -26.09
C GLY A 76 22.74 6.83 -25.08
N GLU A 77 21.59 7.52 -25.06
CA GLU A 77 21.32 8.61 -24.13
C GLU A 77 21.27 8.11 -22.69
N THR A 78 21.77 8.94 -21.78
CA THR A 78 21.72 8.70 -20.34
C THR A 78 20.94 9.80 -19.66
N TYR A 79 20.07 9.41 -18.72
CA TYR A 79 19.34 10.35 -17.87
C TYR A 79 19.27 9.82 -16.44
N THR A 80 19.12 10.72 -15.48
CA THR A 80 18.96 10.33 -14.08
C THR A 80 17.50 10.26 -13.70
N SER A 81 17.15 9.27 -12.89
CA SER A 81 15.79 9.09 -12.38
C SER A 81 15.84 8.58 -10.94
N THR A 82 14.77 8.86 -10.21
CA THR A 82 14.66 8.45 -8.81
C THR A 82 13.79 7.20 -8.73
N VAL A 83 14.33 6.21 -8.03
CA VAL A 83 13.73 4.89 -7.80
C VAL A 83 13.42 4.76 -6.33
N THR A 84 12.26 4.20 -5.99
CA THR A 84 11.86 4.04 -4.58
C THR A 84 11.48 2.60 -4.28
N GLY A 85 12.12 2.05 -3.25
CA GLY A 85 11.70 0.83 -2.56
C GLY A 85 12.29 -0.48 -3.10
N TRP A 86 12.53 -0.58 -4.40
CA TRP A 86 12.99 -1.84 -5.02
C TRP A 86 14.49 -1.92 -5.29
N LEU A 87 15.23 -0.81 -5.18
CA LEU A 87 16.70 -0.81 -5.16
C LEU A 87 17.17 -0.64 -3.72
N THR A 88 18.28 -1.29 -3.39
CA THR A 88 18.96 -1.23 -2.10
C THR A 88 20.38 -0.69 -2.25
N PRO A 89 21.06 -0.31 -1.15
CA PRO A 89 22.45 0.12 -1.20
C PRO A 89 23.41 -0.96 -1.71
N GLU A 90 23.03 -2.24 -1.65
CA GLU A 90 23.82 -3.36 -2.17
C GLU A 90 23.80 -3.41 -3.70
N ASP A 91 22.81 -2.79 -4.33
CA ASP A 91 22.63 -2.73 -5.78
C ASP A 91 23.40 -1.57 -6.44
N ILE A 92 24.20 -0.82 -5.68
CA ILE A 92 24.96 0.31 -6.21
C ILE A 92 26.04 -0.21 -7.17
N GLY A 93 25.95 0.21 -8.43
CA GLY A 93 26.81 -0.25 -9.52
C GLY A 93 26.25 -1.43 -10.31
N GLU A 94 25.21 -2.11 -9.80
CA GLU A 94 24.55 -3.20 -10.50
C GLU A 94 23.59 -2.68 -11.58
N GLN A 95 23.41 -3.47 -12.64
CA GLN A 95 22.56 -3.14 -13.78
C GLN A 95 21.25 -3.91 -13.72
N TYR A 96 20.14 -3.17 -13.84
CA TYR A 96 18.79 -3.72 -13.85
C TYR A 96 18.09 -3.39 -15.17
N ALA A 97 17.48 -4.40 -15.78
CA ALA A 97 16.56 -4.23 -16.88
C ALA A 97 15.29 -3.53 -16.37
N VAL A 98 14.93 -2.41 -17.00
CA VAL A 98 13.80 -1.59 -16.59
C VAL A 98 12.96 -1.19 -17.79
N HIS A 99 11.71 -0.87 -17.52
CA HIS A 99 10.84 -0.21 -18.48
C HIS A 99 10.23 1.03 -17.85
N THR A 100 9.80 1.94 -18.71
CA THR A 100 9.00 3.09 -18.32
C THR A 100 7.66 3.02 -19.01
N VAL A 101 6.58 3.24 -18.24
CA VAL A 101 5.22 3.33 -18.79
C VAL A 101 5.00 4.71 -19.44
N ARG A 102 5.79 5.73 -19.05
CA ARG A 102 5.76 7.10 -19.60
C ARG A 102 6.96 7.93 -19.14
N HIS A 103 7.45 8.83 -19.97
CA HIS A 103 8.50 9.79 -19.58
C HIS A 103 8.10 10.55 -18.30
N GLY A 104 9.00 10.58 -17.30
CA GLY A 104 8.75 11.22 -15.99
C GLY A 104 7.95 10.40 -14.95
N ARG A 105 7.58 9.14 -15.25
CA ARG A 105 7.00 8.21 -14.26
C ARG A 105 8.10 7.40 -13.55
N PRO A 106 7.81 6.85 -12.35
CA PRO A 106 8.78 6.02 -11.63
C PRO A 106 9.18 4.81 -12.48
N LEU A 107 10.48 4.54 -12.53
CA LEU A 107 11.03 3.37 -13.20
C LEU A 107 10.47 2.09 -12.60
N GLN A 108 10.12 1.15 -13.47
CA GLN A 108 9.70 -0.18 -13.07
C GLN A 108 10.69 -1.22 -13.56
N PRO A 109 11.01 -2.23 -12.74
CA PRO A 109 11.83 -3.37 -13.14
C PRO A 109 11.08 -4.19 -14.20
N ASP A 110 11.80 -4.72 -15.19
CA ASP A 110 11.24 -5.62 -16.21
C ASP A 110 10.76 -6.94 -15.62
N VAL A 111 11.52 -7.45 -14.65
CA VAL A 111 11.23 -8.71 -13.98
C VAL A 111 10.93 -8.43 -12.53
N ARG A 112 9.64 -8.56 -12.18
CA ARG A 112 9.21 -8.73 -10.79
C ARG A 112 8.98 -10.21 -10.56
N SER A 113 9.48 -10.74 -9.45
CA SER A 113 9.27 -12.14 -9.08
C SER A 113 7.76 -12.42 -9.03
N GLN A 114 7.24 -13.15 -10.02
CA GLN A 114 5.79 -13.36 -10.19
C GLN A 114 5.19 -14.07 -8.97
N GLY A 115 5.94 -14.99 -8.36
CA GLY A 115 5.57 -15.67 -7.12
C GLY A 115 5.43 -14.70 -5.94
N GLN A 116 6.40 -13.80 -5.75
CA GLN A 116 6.37 -12.79 -4.69
C GLN A 116 5.25 -11.78 -4.92
N ALA A 117 5.04 -11.33 -6.17
CA ALA A 117 3.94 -10.41 -6.50
C ALA A 117 2.56 -11.04 -6.19
N PHE A 118 2.38 -12.32 -6.55
CA PHE A 118 1.14 -13.04 -6.26
C PHE A 118 0.94 -13.27 -4.75
N LEU A 119 1.99 -13.66 -4.03
CA LEU A 119 1.99 -13.78 -2.57
C LEU A 119 1.65 -12.45 -1.90
N GLY A 120 2.22 -11.35 -2.39
CA GLY A 120 1.91 -9.99 -1.93
C GLY A 120 0.45 -9.65 -2.08
N TRP A 121 -0.15 -9.94 -3.24
CA TRP A 121 -1.59 -9.78 -3.46
C TRP A 121 -2.42 -10.66 -2.52
N LEU A 122 -2.14 -11.96 -2.44
CA LEU A 122 -2.86 -12.88 -1.56
C LEU A 122 -2.81 -12.44 -0.10
N CYS A 123 -1.63 -12.11 0.41
CA CYS A 123 -1.45 -11.66 1.80
C CYS A 123 -2.18 -10.34 2.06
N THR A 124 -2.12 -9.40 1.11
CA THR A 124 -2.81 -8.10 1.24
C THR A 124 -4.33 -8.27 1.23
N PHE A 125 -4.87 -9.13 0.37
CA PHE A 125 -6.30 -9.42 0.34
C PHE A 125 -6.77 -10.15 1.60
N ALA A 126 -6.03 -11.16 2.06
CA ALA A 126 -6.34 -11.87 3.30
C ALA A 126 -6.32 -10.92 4.50
N PHE A 127 -5.32 -10.04 4.57
CA PHE A 127 -5.26 -9.00 5.59
C PHE A 127 -6.44 -8.02 5.50
N ALA A 128 -6.80 -7.55 4.30
CA ALA A 128 -7.92 -6.64 4.11
C ALA A 128 -9.24 -7.25 4.59
N ILE A 129 -9.50 -8.52 4.29
CA ILE A 129 -10.68 -9.25 4.76
C ILE A 129 -10.69 -9.34 6.29
N ALA A 130 -9.58 -9.80 6.89
CA ALA A 130 -9.46 -9.90 8.34
C ALA A 130 -9.64 -8.54 9.03
N PHE A 131 -9.07 -7.49 8.44
CA PHE A 131 -9.17 -6.12 8.94
C PHE A 131 -10.60 -5.57 8.85
N LEU A 132 -11.35 -5.89 7.78
CA LEU A 132 -12.77 -5.54 7.68
C LEU A 132 -13.60 -6.23 8.79
N PHE A 133 -13.37 -7.52 9.05
CA PHE A 133 -14.02 -8.23 10.15
C PHE A 133 -13.67 -7.60 11.50
N LEU A 134 -12.42 -7.22 11.72
CA LEU A 134 -11.99 -6.52 12.92
C LEU A 134 -12.72 -5.18 13.08
N ASN A 135 -12.87 -4.39 12.02
CA ASN A 135 -13.61 -3.13 12.07
C ASN A 135 -15.08 -3.35 12.41
N VAL A 136 -15.74 -4.36 11.83
CA VAL A 136 -17.12 -4.72 12.17
C VAL A 136 -17.24 -5.14 13.64
N TRP A 137 -16.28 -5.92 14.14
CA TRP A 137 -16.25 -6.37 15.53
C TRP A 137 -16.06 -5.20 16.50
N ILE A 138 -15.10 -4.29 16.22
CA ILE A 138 -14.87 -3.06 16.97
C ILE A 138 -16.13 -2.19 16.93
N ALA A 139 -16.74 -2.01 15.77
CA ALA A 139 -17.94 -1.19 15.61
C ALA A 139 -19.08 -1.69 16.50
N ARG A 140 -19.33 -3.00 16.53
CA ARG A 140 -20.35 -3.63 17.40
C ARG A 140 -20.09 -3.40 18.89
N HIS A 141 -18.84 -3.40 19.34
CA HIS A 141 -18.49 -3.21 20.75
C HIS A 141 -18.42 -1.73 21.16
N VAL A 142 -17.99 -0.85 20.27
CA VAL A 142 -17.75 0.58 20.56
C VAL A 142 -19.01 1.43 20.35
N TRP A 143 -19.87 1.01 19.42
CA TRP A 143 -21.23 1.53 19.21
C TRP A 143 -22.27 0.45 19.52
N PRO A 144 -22.52 0.15 20.81
CA PRO A 144 -23.66 -0.66 21.17
C PRO A 144 -24.93 0.07 20.73
N ASP A 145 -25.67 -0.57 19.83
CA ASP A 145 -26.97 -0.24 19.25
C ASP A 145 -27.27 1.26 19.06
N ALA A 146 -27.29 1.69 17.79
CA ALA A 146 -28.20 2.77 17.39
C ALA A 146 -29.57 2.47 18.00
N PRO A 147 -30.22 3.43 18.68
CA PRO A 147 -31.43 3.15 19.44
C PRO A 147 -32.40 2.40 18.53
N ARG A 148 -32.71 1.14 18.89
CA ARG A 148 -33.75 0.33 18.23
C ARG A 148 -34.87 1.30 17.90
N ARG A 149 -35.13 1.53 16.60
CA ARG A 149 -36.29 2.31 16.15
C ARG A 149 -37.46 1.74 16.93
N LYS A 150 -37.91 2.43 17.99
CA LYS A 150 -39.09 2.02 18.73
C LYS A 150 -40.18 2.02 17.67
N ARG A 151 -40.64 0.85 17.24
CA ARG A 151 -41.86 0.75 16.43
C ARG A 151 -42.88 1.54 17.24
N ARG A 152 -43.29 2.72 16.74
CA ARG A 152 -44.43 3.42 17.32
C ARG A 152 -45.56 2.41 17.26
N MET A 153 -46.02 1.94 18.41
CA MET A 153 -47.22 1.12 18.45
C MET A 153 -48.36 1.98 17.87
N PRO A 154 -49.21 1.44 17.00
CA PRO A 154 -50.35 2.17 16.49
C PRO A 154 -51.24 2.58 17.68
N ILE A 155 -51.61 3.85 17.73
CA ILE A 155 -52.51 4.41 18.74
C ILE A 155 -53.84 3.65 18.58
N ARG A 156 -54.26 2.92 19.62
CA ARG A 156 -55.58 2.27 19.64
C ARG A 156 -56.62 3.39 19.75
N TYR A 157 -57.47 3.51 18.73
CA TYR A 157 -58.58 4.46 18.76
C TYR A 157 -59.62 3.96 19.78
N GLU A 158 -59.90 4.79 20.78
CA GLU A 158 -60.95 4.55 21.76
C GLU A 158 -62.18 5.35 21.32
N PRO A 159 -63.30 4.70 20.96
CA PRO A 159 -64.49 5.42 20.51
C PRO A 159 -65.12 6.19 21.68
N PRO A 160 -65.71 7.38 21.42
CA PRO A 160 -66.37 8.16 22.46
C PRO A 160 -67.54 7.35 23.05
N GLN A 161 -67.58 7.25 24.37
CA GLN A 161 -68.68 6.58 25.06
C GLN A 161 -69.95 7.45 25.02
N PRO A 162 -71.13 6.83 24.80
CA PRO A 162 -72.41 7.51 24.87
C PRO A 162 -72.83 7.87 26.31
#